data_AF-A0A1H9C956-F1
#
_entry.id   AF-A0A1H9C956-F1
#
_cell.length_a   1.000
_cell.length_b   1.000
_cell.length_c   1.000
_cell.angle_alpha   90.00
_cell.angle_beta   90.00
_cell.angle_gamma   90.00
#
_symmetry.space_group_name_H-M   'P 1'
#
loop_
_entity.id
_entity.type
_entity.pdbx_description
1 polymer ?
#
loop_
_entity_poly.entity_id
_entity_poly.type
_entity_poly.pdbx_seq_one_letter_code
_entity_poly.pdbx_strand_id
1 'polypeptide(L)'
;MNDSAIVGGCLAVAVLLAGIVSVVTETTAVLGLTPVGFGVYFAVGIGLPQFLLYRNSGSSLQLGLSILAVVGAAVAVIAGVVTGAPHDEWGLGLVTILLVVVVGNLLGAVTREFRAGFRSGT
;
A
#
# COMPACT_ATOMS: atom_id res chain seq x y z
N MET A 1 13.57 17.40 -5.77
CA MET A 1 13.47 16.95 -4.35
C MET A 1 14.24 15.65 -4.25
N ASN A 2 14.91 15.40 -3.14
CA ASN A 2 15.66 14.14 -2.99
C ASN A 2 14.65 13.01 -2.76
N ASP A 3 14.62 11.99 -3.62
CA ASP A 3 13.62 10.91 -3.57
C ASP A 3 13.62 10.20 -2.22
N SER A 4 14.80 10.09 -1.61
CA SER A 4 15.00 9.56 -0.26
C SER A 4 14.25 10.36 0.81
N ALA A 5 14.18 11.69 0.66
CA ALA A 5 13.47 12.56 1.60
C ALA A 5 11.94 12.43 1.45
N ILE A 6 11.45 12.16 0.23
CA ILE A 6 10.02 11.88 -0.01
C ILE A 6 9.63 10.58 0.70
N VAL A 7 10.38 9.51 0.45
CA VAL A 7 10.11 8.20 1.07
C VAL A 7 10.24 8.26 2.59
N GLY A 8 11.32 8.85 3.10
CA GLY A 8 11.54 8.99 4.55
C GLY A 8 10.48 9.88 5.23
N GLY A 9 10.08 10.98 4.58
CA GLY A 9 9.02 11.85 5.08
C GLY A 9 7.66 11.16 5.13
N CYS A 10 7.28 10.43 4.07
CA CYS A 10 6.05 9.65 4.04
C CYS A 10 6.03 8.56 5.12
N LEU A 11 7.16 7.89 5.38
CA LEU A 11 7.27 6.91 6.46
C LEU A 11 7.07 7.58 7.83
N ALA A 12 7.70 8.73 8.08
CA ALA A 12 7.51 9.46 9.33
C ALA A 12 6.05 9.88 9.54
N VAL A 13 5.38 10.35 8.48
CA VAL A 13 3.95 10.70 8.52
C VAL A 13 3.08 9.46 8.79
N ALA A 14 3.42 8.30 8.21
CA ALA A 14 2.69 7.05 8.46
C ALA A 14 2.81 6.61 9.94
N VAL A 15 4.00 6.73 10.53
CA VAL A 15 4.22 6.46 11.96
C VAL A 15 3.43 7.42 12.84
N LEU A 16 3.45 8.72 12.53
CA LEU A 16 2.68 9.72 13.27
C LEU A 16 1.17 9.46 13.18
N LEU A 17 0.66 9.14 11.99
CA LEU A 17 -0.75 8.82 11.80
C LEU A 17 -1.17 7.56 12.56
N ALA A 18 -0.36 6.51 12.55
CA ALA A 18 -0.63 5.32 13.36
C ALA A 18 -0.67 5.65 14.86
N GLY A 19 0.23 6.51 15.34
CA GLY A 19 0.21 7.01 16.71
C GLY A 19 -1.06 7.80 17.03
N ILE A 20 -1.45 8.76 16.18
CA ILE A 20 -2.65 9.57 16.35
C ILE A 20 -3.90 8.68 16.40
N VAL A 21 -4.01 7.74 15.45
CA VAL A 21 -5.13 6.79 15.43
C VAL A 21 -5.16 5.99 16.74
N SER A 22 -4.02 5.50 17.20
CA SER A 22 -3.95 4.72 18.44
C SER A 22 -4.42 5.51 19.67
N VAL A 23 -4.09 6.80 19.73
CA VAL A 23 -4.55 7.69 20.81
C VAL A 23 -6.05 7.95 20.71
N VAL A 24 -6.58 8.17 19.50
CA VAL A 24 -8.00 8.48 19.27
C VAL A 24 -8.89 7.26 19.50
N THR A 25 -8.44 6.06 19.13
CA THR A 25 -9.22 4.82 19.27
C THR A 25 -8.96 4.09 20.58
N GLU A 26 -8.07 4.60 21.43
CA GLU A 26 -7.61 3.97 22.68
C GLU A 26 -7.08 2.53 22.48
N THR A 27 -6.72 2.18 21.24
CA THR A 27 -6.31 0.83 20.82
C THR A 27 -5.13 0.91 19.88
N THR A 28 -4.11 0.09 20.11
CA THR A 28 -2.85 0.16 19.37
C THR A 28 -3.05 -0.17 17.88
N ALA A 29 -2.91 0.84 17.02
CA ALA A 29 -2.86 0.65 15.58
C ALA A 29 -1.43 0.31 15.15
N VAL A 30 -1.05 -0.96 15.32
CA VAL A 30 0.29 -1.41 14.94
C VAL A 30 0.43 -1.46 13.41
N LEU A 31 1.35 -0.64 12.89
CA LEU A 31 1.64 -0.58 11.46
C LEU A 31 1.96 -1.97 10.91
N GLY A 32 1.19 -2.38 9.90
CA GLY A 32 1.42 -3.66 9.25
C GLY A 32 1.01 -4.90 10.05
N LEU A 33 0.28 -4.76 11.16
CA LEU A 33 -0.28 -5.90 11.91
C LEU A 33 -1.79 -5.78 12.09
N THR A 34 -2.31 -4.57 12.31
CA THR A 34 -3.76 -4.37 12.44
C THR A 34 -4.37 -3.90 11.12
N PRO A 35 -5.66 -4.16 10.84
CA PRO A 35 -6.35 -3.66 9.64
C PRO A 35 -6.18 -2.15 9.41
N VAL A 36 -6.29 -1.37 10.48
CA VAL A 36 -6.07 0.09 10.40
C VAL A 36 -4.59 0.41 10.19
N GLY A 37 -3.68 -0.32 10.84
CA GLY A 37 -2.24 -0.20 10.61
C GLY A 37 -1.82 -0.56 9.18
N PHE A 38 -2.47 -1.54 8.55
CA PHE A 38 -2.32 -1.84 7.13
C PHE A 38 -2.83 -0.70 6.26
N GLY A 39 -4.00 -0.15 6.59
CA GLY A 39 -4.56 1.02 5.91
C GLY A 39 -3.58 2.19 5.86
N VAL A 40 -3.06 2.57 7.03
CA VAL A 40 -2.09 3.68 7.15
C VAL A 40 -0.79 3.36 6.43
N TYR A 41 -0.25 2.14 6.62
CA TYR A 41 1.00 1.75 5.98
C TYR A 41 0.91 1.71 4.44
N PHE A 42 -0.14 1.09 3.90
CA PHE A 42 -0.31 1.01 2.45
C PHE A 42 -0.65 2.35 1.82
N ALA A 43 -1.55 3.15 2.40
CA ALA A 43 -1.91 4.43 1.81
C ALA A 43 -0.78 5.46 1.92
N VAL A 44 -0.17 5.58 3.10
CA VAL A 44 0.76 6.66 3.43
C VAL A 44 2.22 6.21 3.30
N GLY A 45 2.54 5.01 3.79
CA GLY A 45 3.91 4.47 3.73
C GLY A 45 4.33 4.02 2.33
N ILE A 46 3.38 3.56 1.50
CA ILE A 46 3.67 3.04 0.15
C ILE A 46 2.96 3.86 -0.94
N GLY A 47 1.66 4.06 -0.84
CA GLY A 47 0.85 4.67 -1.90
C GLY A 47 1.24 6.11 -2.20
N LEU A 48 1.38 6.92 -1.15
CA LEU A 48 1.72 8.33 -1.25
C LEU A 48 3.12 8.58 -1.85
N PRO A 49 4.22 7.96 -1.38
CA PRO A 49 5.53 8.19 -1.98
C PRO A 49 5.59 7.69 -3.42
N GLN A 50 4.94 6.57 -3.76
CA GLN A 50 4.88 6.10 -5.15
C GLN A 50 4.13 7.07 -6.07
N PHE A 51 3.07 7.73 -5.57
CA PHE A 51 2.38 8.77 -6.33
C PHE A 51 3.24 10.02 -6.53
N LEU A 52 3.93 10.46 -5.47
CA LEU A 52 4.80 11.63 -5.54
C LEU A 52 6.00 11.39 -6.46
N LEU A 53 6.58 10.19 -6.43
CA LEU A 53 7.63 9.77 -7.37
C LEU A 53 7.11 9.70 -8.80
N TYR A 54 5.89 9.17 -9.02
CA TYR A 54 5.26 9.18 -10.35
C TYR A 54 5.15 10.60 -10.90
N ARG A 55 4.75 11.56 -10.07
CA ARG A 55 4.62 12.96 -10.48
C ARG A 55 5.95 13.57 -10.94
N ASN A 56 7.08 13.06 -10.45
CA ASN A 56 8.41 13.51 -10.84
C ASN A 56 8.99 12.72 -12.02
N SER A 57 8.73 11.41 -12.11
CA SER A 57 9.35 10.50 -13.08
C SER A 57 8.50 10.21 -14.33
N GLY A 58 7.18 10.41 -14.25
CA GLY A 58 6.22 10.00 -15.27
C GLY A 58 6.02 8.47 -15.39
N SER A 59 6.60 7.67 -14.50
CA SER A 59 6.58 6.20 -14.61
C SER A 59 5.21 5.59 -14.30
N SER A 60 4.58 4.98 -15.30
CA SER A 60 3.29 4.25 -15.14
C SER A 60 3.36 3.09 -14.15
N LEU A 61 4.55 2.56 -13.86
CA LEU A 61 4.74 1.53 -12.83
C LEU A 61 4.47 2.10 -11.44
N GLN A 62 5.04 3.28 -11.14
CA GLN A 62 4.89 3.93 -9.84
C GLN A 62 3.44 4.34 -9.58
N LEU A 63 2.73 4.81 -10.62
CA LEU A 63 1.29 5.07 -10.53
C LEU A 63 0.49 3.79 -10.24
N GLY A 64 0.80 2.69 -10.95
CA GLY A 64 0.16 1.40 -10.71
C GLY A 64 0.38 0.87 -9.30
N LEU A 65 1.60 0.99 -8.77
CA LEU A 65 1.95 0.64 -7.40
C LEU A 65 1.20 1.50 -6.38
N SER A 66 1.09 2.80 -6.63
CA SER A 66 0.35 3.71 -5.78
C SER A 66 -1.13 3.34 -5.70
N ILE A 67 -1.77 3.11 -6.84
CA ILE A 67 -3.19 2.70 -6.90
C ILE A 67 -3.39 1.36 -6.18
N LEU A 68 -2.51 0.37 -6.44
CA LEU A 68 -2.60 -0.94 -5.80
C LEU A 68 -2.47 -0.84 -4.28
N ALA A 69 -1.56 0.00 -3.78
CA ALA A 69 -1.39 0.25 -2.36
C ALA A 69 -2.64 0.90 -1.75
N VAL A 70 -3.22 1.91 -2.39
CA VAL A 70 -4.46 2.56 -1.91
C VAL A 70 -5.64 1.58 -1.90
N VAL A 71 -5.78 0.73 -2.93
CA VAL A 71 -6.81 -0.31 -2.95
C VAL A 71 -6.59 -1.33 -1.84
N GLY A 72 -5.35 -1.78 -1.62
CA GLY A 72 -5.00 -2.68 -0.52
C GLY A 72 -5.31 -2.07 0.84
N ALA A 73 -5.05 -0.78 1.02
CA ALA A 73 -5.42 -0.03 2.23
C ALA A 73 -6.94 -0.04 2.47
N ALA A 74 -7.72 0.28 1.43
CA ALA A 74 -9.18 0.31 1.52
C ALA A 74 -9.75 -1.08 1.85
N VAL A 75 -9.26 -2.14 1.19
CA VAL A 75 -9.69 -3.52 1.45
C VAL A 75 -9.36 -3.94 2.88
N ALA A 76 -8.16 -3.66 3.38
CA ALA A 76 -7.77 -4.00 4.75
C ALA A 76 -8.70 -3.33 5.77
N VAL A 77 -8.96 -2.03 5.62
CA VAL A 77 -9.85 -1.29 6.52
C VAL A 77 -11.28 -1.81 6.44
N ILE A 78 -11.83 -2.01 5.24
CA ILE A 78 -13.20 -2.54 5.07
C ILE A 78 -13.32 -3.92 5.71
N ALA A 79 -12.37 -4.82 5.46
CA ALA A 79 -12.38 -6.16 6.03
C ALA A 79 -12.25 -6.14 7.57
N GLY A 80 -11.43 -5.24 8.13
CA GLY A 80 -11.36 -5.02 9.58
C GLY A 80 -12.69 -4.52 10.17
N VAL A 81 -13.38 -3.61 9.47
CA VAL A 81 -14.70 -3.11 9.89
C VAL A 81 -15.77 -4.20 9.80
N VAL A 82 -15.82 -4.96 8.70
CA VAL A 82 -16.81 -6.02 8.49
C VAL A 82 -16.66 -7.16 9.51
N THR A 83 -15.44 -7.46 9.93
CA THR A 83 -15.16 -8.48 10.96
C THR A 83 -15.37 -7.97 12.38
N GLY A 84 -15.64 -6.67 12.57
CA GLY A 84 -15.77 -6.05 13.89
C GLY A 84 -14.44 -5.93 14.65
N ALA A 85 -13.31 -6.19 13.99
CA ALA A 85 -11.99 -6.33 14.58
C ALA A 85 -10.94 -5.44 13.89
N PRO A 86 -11.14 -4.10 13.79
CA PRO A 86 -10.25 -3.21 13.05
C PRO A 86 -8.86 -3.02 13.71
N HIS A 87 -8.72 -3.40 14.98
CA HIS A 87 -7.50 -3.28 15.77
C HIS A 87 -6.90 -4.62 16.18
N ASP A 88 -7.55 -5.74 15.87
CA ASP A 88 -7.01 -7.04 16.22
C ASP A 88 -5.81 -7.38 15.34
N GLU A 89 -4.80 -8.00 15.95
CA GLU A 89 -3.60 -8.42 15.24
C GLU A 89 -3.96 -9.52 14.24
N TRP A 90 -3.79 -9.22 12.96
CA TRP A 90 -3.85 -10.24 11.93
C TRP A 90 -2.47 -10.89 11.87
N GLY A 91 -2.26 -11.93 12.68
CA GLY A 91 -0.98 -12.64 12.88
C GLY A 91 -0.33 -13.23 11.62
N LEU A 92 -0.92 -13.07 10.44
CA LEU A 92 -0.40 -13.46 9.11
C LEU A 92 -0.46 -12.34 8.07
N GLY A 93 -0.95 -11.15 8.43
CA GLY A 93 -1.42 -10.13 7.49
C GLY A 93 -0.33 -9.53 6.61
N LEU A 94 0.86 -9.24 7.17
CA LEU A 94 1.90 -8.54 6.41
C LEU A 94 2.46 -9.40 5.28
N VAL A 95 2.81 -10.65 5.57
CA VAL A 95 3.36 -11.58 4.58
C VAL A 95 2.32 -11.88 3.50
N THR A 96 1.08 -12.11 3.88
CA THR A 96 0.00 -12.46 2.95
C THR A 96 -0.35 -11.28 2.04
N ILE A 97 -0.43 -10.06 2.57
CA ILE A 97 -0.73 -8.88 1.75
C ILE A 97 0.48 -8.51 0.88
N LEU A 98 1.72 -8.63 1.39
CA LEU A 98 2.91 -8.46 0.55
C LEU A 98 2.89 -9.45 -0.61
N LEU A 99 2.52 -10.71 -0.35
CA LEU A 99 2.45 -11.76 -1.36
C LEU A 99 1.35 -11.47 -2.38
N VAL A 100 0.18 -11.00 -1.96
CA VAL A 100 -0.89 -10.55 -2.89
C VAL A 100 -0.44 -9.37 -3.74
N VAL A 101 0.23 -8.38 -3.15
CA VAL A 101 0.75 -7.20 -3.87
C VAL A 101 1.85 -7.58 -4.86
N VAL A 102 2.76 -8.46 -4.47
CA VAL A 102 3.84 -8.97 -5.33
C VAL A 102 3.28 -9.83 -6.46
N VAL A 103 2.39 -10.78 -6.17
CA VAL A 103 1.73 -11.64 -7.17
C VAL A 103 0.87 -10.81 -8.12
N GLY A 104 0.11 -9.84 -7.60
CA GLY A 104 -0.71 -8.94 -8.39
C GLY A 104 0.12 -8.09 -9.37
N ASN A 105 1.26 -7.55 -8.92
CA ASN A 105 2.19 -6.86 -9.80
C ASN A 105 2.82 -7.78 -10.84
N LEU A 106 3.22 -9.00 -10.44
CA LEU A 106 3.80 -9.99 -11.34
C LEU A 106 2.81 -10.34 -12.46
N LEU A 107 1.56 -10.63 -12.11
CA LEU A 107 0.49 -10.90 -13.08
C LEU A 107 0.20 -9.67 -13.97
N GLY A 108 0.21 -8.46 -13.41
CA GLY A 108 0.03 -7.21 -14.14
C GLY A 108 1.18 -6.86 -15.11
N ALA A 109 2.41 -7.28 -14.80
CA ALA A 109 3.56 -7.16 -15.68
C ALA A 109 3.50 -8.22 -16.80
N VAL A 110 3.21 -9.47 -16.44
CA VAL A 110 3.07 -10.59 -17.39
C VAL A 110 1.98 -10.28 -18.42
N THR A 111 0.81 -9.83 -18.00
CA THR A 111 -0.30 -9.46 -18.91
C THR A 111 0.08 -8.28 -19.82
N ARG A 112 0.89 -7.33 -19.36
CA ARG A 112 1.39 -6.22 -20.19
C ARG A 112 2.39 -6.70 -21.25
N GLU A 113 3.32 -7.58 -20.88
CA GLU A 113 4.27 -8.22 -21.80
C GLU A 113 3.55 -9.08 -22.84
N PHE A 114 2.59 -9.91 -22.43
CA PHE A 114 1.76 -10.66 -23.37
C PHE A 114 1.02 -9.74 -24.35
N ARG A 115 0.44 -8.64 -23.85
CA ARG A 115 -0.24 -7.66 -24.72
C ARG A 115 0.72 -6.96 -25.69
N ALA A 116 1.95 -6.67 -25.27
CA ALA A 116 2.98 -6.07 -26.12
C ALA A 116 3.43 -7.04 -27.23
N GLY A 117 3.68 -8.31 -26.89
CA GLY A 117 4.06 -9.34 -27.85
C GLY A 117 3.00 -9.62 -28.92
N PHE A 118 1.71 -9.58 -28.57
CA PHE A 118 0.63 -9.68 -29.55
C PHE A 118 0.53 -8.48 -30.50
N ARG A 119 1.04 -7.30 -30.10
CA ARG A 119 1.02 -6.07 -30.91
C ARG A 119 2.21 -5.96 -31.87
N SER A 120 3.32 -6.65 -31.60
CA SER A 120 4.49 -6.69 -32.49
C SER A 120 4.44 -7.81 -33.53
N GLY A 121 3.45 -8.71 -33.43
CA GLY A 121 3.27 -9.87 -34.33
C GLY A 121 2.28 -9.64 -35.48
N THR A 122 1.75 -8.43 -35.64
CA THR A 122 0.96 -7.97 -36.80
C THR A 122 1.72 -6.89 -37.55
#